data_AF-A0A7T1HU04-F1
#
_entry.id   AF-A0A7T1HU04-F1
#
_cell.length_a   1.000
_cell.length_b   1.000
_cell.length_c   1.000
_cell.angle_alpha   90.00
_cell.angle_beta   90.00
_cell.angle_gamma   90.00
#
_symmetry.space_group_name_H-M   'P 1'
#
loop_
_entity.id
_entity.type
_entity.pdbx_description
1 polymer ?
#
loop_
_entity_poly.entity_id
_entity_poly.type
_entity_poly.pdbx_seq_one_letter_code
_entity_poly.pdbx_strand_id
1 'polypeptide(L)'
;MLNELRQAPAQQDADGQPVWPAADPSRPVGKGNPPRGRRSQNHKPRATHMEVETRIAEAQLWIAQRLPLAKIREKAAQNWGITNIKTISRYLALARQRMVEELITDRRRHQAEQIFALNDCARRAMDAEQFNAAVGAFRVIAEIGGLLRAPIKPPEPRA
;
A
#
# COMPACT_ATOMS: atom_id res chain seq x y z
N MET A 1 -10.76 -53.35 6.52
CA MET A 1 -10.80 -51.87 6.46
C MET A 1 -12.09 -51.22 6.98
N LEU A 2 -13.17 -51.96 7.33
CA LEU A 2 -14.42 -51.37 7.86
C LEU A 2 -14.61 -51.50 9.39
N ASN A 3 -13.76 -52.27 10.10
CA ASN A 3 -13.92 -52.50 11.55
C ASN A 3 -13.27 -51.45 12.46
N GLU A 4 -12.34 -50.62 11.96
CA GLU A 4 -11.70 -49.56 12.76
C GLU A 4 -12.61 -48.34 12.96
N LEU A 5 -13.60 -48.14 12.08
CA LEU A 5 -14.59 -47.07 12.18
C LEU A 5 -15.75 -47.37 13.14
N ARG A 6 -15.77 -48.56 13.79
CA ARG A 6 -16.81 -48.98 14.74
C ARG A 6 -16.41 -48.87 16.21
N GLN A 7 -15.18 -48.50 16.51
CA GLN A 7 -14.73 -48.40 17.90
C GLN A 7 -15.16 -47.06 18.49
N ALA A 8 -15.98 -47.10 19.54
CA ALA A 8 -16.32 -45.92 20.32
C ALA A 8 -15.05 -45.35 20.97
N PRO A 9 -14.88 -44.02 21.03
CA PRO A 9 -13.74 -43.39 21.68
C PRO A 9 -13.70 -43.76 23.18
N ALA A 10 -12.48 -43.93 23.73
CA ALA A 10 -12.28 -44.44 25.09
C ALA A 10 -12.85 -43.53 26.20
N GLN A 11 -13.08 -42.24 25.90
CA GLN A 11 -13.69 -41.28 26.80
C GLN A 11 -14.47 -40.23 25.99
N GLN A 12 -15.68 -39.91 26.44
CA GLN A 12 -16.54 -38.86 25.89
C GLN A 12 -16.88 -37.87 27.02
N ASP A 13 -17.03 -36.59 26.69
CA ASP A 13 -17.51 -35.58 27.63
C ASP A 13 -19.03 -35.67 27.84
N ALA A 14 -19.58 -34.82 28.72
CA ALA A 14 -21.01 -34.80 29.02
C ALA A 14 -21.89 -34.43 27.80
N ASP A 15 -21.30 -33.89 26.74
CA ASP A 15 -21.95 -33.53 25.48
C ASP A 15 -21.74 -34.59 24.37
N GLY A 16 -21.12 -35.73 24.71
CA GLY A 16 -20.90 -36.86 23.80
C GLY A 16 -19.75 -36.66 22.82
N GLN A 17 -18.91 -35.64 22.99
CA GLN A 17 -17.72 -35.42 22.15
C GLN A 17 -16.53 -36.24 22.65
N PRO A 18 -15.69 -36.79 21.75
CA PRO A 18 -14.51 -37.55 22.13
C PRO A 18 -13.49 -36.67 22.86
N VAL A 19 -13.12 -37.06 24.08
CA VAL A 19 -12.04 -36.41 24.84
C VAL A 19 -10.72 -37.04 24.41
N TRP A 20 -9.91 -36.28 23.68
CA TRP A 20 -8.57 -36.71 23.30
C TRP A 20 -7.59 -36.43 24.44
N PRO A 21 -6.72 -37.39 24.80
CA PRO A 21 -5.65 -37.12 25.76
C PRO A 21 -4.75 -35.99 25.25
N ALA A 22 -4.31 -35.12 26.17
CA ALA A 22 -3.46 -33.98 25.85
C ALA A 22 -2.21 -34.45 25.07
N ALA A 23 -1.98 -33.88 23.89
CA ALA A 23 -0.85 -34.25 23.04
C ALA A 23 0.48 -33.93 23.74
N ASP A 24 1.30 -34.94 23.99
CA ASP A 24 2.66 -34.75 24.50
C ASP A 24 3.50 -34.04 23.42
N PRO A 25 3.96 -32.79 23.68
CA PRO A 25 4.66 -31.97 22.68
C PRO A 25 6.03 -32.55 22.28
N SER A 26 6.56 -33.48 23.07
CA SER A 26 7.87 -34.10 22.92
C SER A 26 7.86 -35.29 21.94
N ARG A 27 6.69 -35.84 21.62
CA ARG A 27 6.55 -37.03 20.76
C ARG A 27 6.30 -36.66 19.29
N PRO A 28 6.92 -37.36 18.33
CA PRO A 28 6.61 -37.21 16.91
C PRO A 28 5.12 -37.46 16.63
N VAL A 29 4.55 -36.73 15.67
CA VAL A 29 3.16 -36.93 15.23
C VAL A 29 3.07 -38.30 14.55
N GLY A 30 2.18 -39.19 15.01
CA GLY A 30 2.14 -40.58 14.56
C GLY A 30 1.09 -41.43 15.28
N LYS A 31 1.21 -42.76 15.17
CA LYS A 31 0.21 -43.81 15.54
C LYS A 31 -0.20 -43.89 17.04
N GLY A 32 0.08 -42.85 17.83
CA GLY A 32 -0.30 -42.70 19.24
C GLY A 32 -0.24 -41.26 19.76
N ASN A 33 0.00 -40.27 18.89
CA ASN A 33 -0.09 -38.85 19.23
C ASN A 33 -1.05 -38.20 18.23
N PRO A 34 -2.26 -37.76 18.64
CA PRO A 34 -3.23 -37.20 17.72
C PRO A 34 -2.63 -36.01 16.94
N PRO A 35 -3.09 -35.73 15.71
CA PRO A 35 -2.63 -34.59 14.95
C PRO A 35 -2.78 -33.32 15.81
N ARG A 36 -1.68 -32.57 15.96
CA ARG A 36 -1.66 -31.33 16.75
C ARG A 36 -2.85 -30.48 16.32
N GLY A 37 -3.74 -30.17 17.28
CA GLY A 37 -4.98 -29.47 17.02
C GLY A 37 -4.73 -28.29 16.08
N ARG A 38 -5.50 -28.23 14.99
CA ARG A 38 -5.45 -27.11 14.04
C ARG A 38 -5.60 -25.83 14.87
N ARG A 39 -4.58 -24.96 14.85
CA ARG A 39 -4.68 -23.61 15.43
C ARG A 39 -6.02 -23.02 15.01
N SER A 40 -6.80 -22.54 15.98
CA SER A 40 -8.14 -22.00 15.75
C SER A 40 -8.07 -21.01 14.58
N GLN A 41 -8.88 -21.24 13.55
CA GLN A 41 -9.01 -20.41 12.36
C GLN A 41 -9.70 -19.06 12.65
N ASN A 42 -9.44 -18.42 13.80
CA ASN A 42 -9.88 -17.05 14.08
C ASN A 42 -8.94 -16.04 13.40
N HIS A 43 -8.56 -16.29 12.14
CA HIS A 43 -7.93 -15.24 11.34
C HIS A 43 -9.03 -14.29 10.88
N LYS A 44 -8.93 -13.02 11.29
CA LYS A 44 -9.75 -11.97 10.68
C LYS A 44 -9.55 -12.05 9.16
N PRO A 45 -10.64 -11.94 8.37
CA PRO A 45 -10.55 -12.03 6.92
C PRO A 45 -9.53 -11.00 6.41
N ARG A 46 -8.81 -11.37 5.35
CA ARG A 46 -7.88 -10.45 4.69
C ARG A 46 -8.67 -9.23 4.21
N ALA A 47 -8.12 -8.04 4.43
CA ALA A 47 -8.74 -6.80 4.00
C ALA A 47 -9.02 -6.82 2.50
N THR A 48 -10.20 -6.34 2.12
CA THR A 48 -10.60 -6.20 0.72
C THR A 48 -9.77 -5.13 0.02
N HIS A 49 -9.76 -5.13 -1.32
CA HIS A 49 -9.08 -4.08 -2.09
C HIS A 49 -9.60 -2.68 -1.70
N MET A 50 -10.92 -2.50 -1.61
CA MET A 50 -11.55 -1.22 -1.25
C MET A 50 -11.16 -0.74 0.16
N GLU A 51 -11.06 -1.66 1.13
CA GLU A 51 -10.57 -1.31 2.46
C GLU A 51 -9.10 -0.87 2.43
N VAL A 52 -8.27 -1.56 1.64
CA VAL A 52 -6.86 -1.18 1.49
C VAL A 52 -6.74 0.21 0.89
N GLU A 53 -7.51 0.52 -0.16
CA GLU A 53 -7.53 1.85 -0.78
C GLU A 53 -7.99 2.93 0.20
N THR A 54 -9.06 2.67 0.97
CA THR A 54 -9.54 3.59 2.01
C THR A 54 -8.47 3.86 3.07
N ARG A 55 -7.78 2.82 3.53
CA ARG A 55 -6.67 2.95 4.50
C ARG A 55 -5.50 3.74 3.94
N ILE A 56 -5.18 3.57 2.65
CA ILE A 56 -4.12 4.35 2.00
C ILE A 56 -4.53 5.82 1.93
N ALA A 57 -5.76 6.15 1.55
CA ALA A 57 -6.26 7.52 1.52
C ALA A 57 -6.24 8.18 2.91
N GLU A 58 -6.69 7.46 3.95
CA GLU A 58 -6.60 7.94 5.34
C GLU A 58 -5.14 8.14 5.78
N ALA A 59 -4.24 7.23 5.40
CA ALA A 59 -2.82 7.36 5.68
C ALA A 59 -2.21 8.59 5.00
N GLN A 60 -2.58 8.89 3.75
CA GLN A 60 -2.17 10.11 3.04
C GLN A 60 -2.62 11.35 3.81
N LEU A 61 -3.87 11.38 4.29
CA LEU A 61 -4.40 12.47 5.10
C LEU A 61 -3.59 12.66 6.39
N TRP A 62 -3.28 11.58 7.11
CA TRP A 62 -2.50 11.66 8.36
C TRP A 62 -1.07 12.15 8.13
N ILE A 63 -0.45 11.75 7.01
CA ILE A 63 0.87 12.25 6.61
C ILE A 63 0.79 13.74 6.28
N ALA A 64 -0.23 14.17 5.52
CA ALA A 64 -0.45 15.58 5.18
C ALA A 64 -0.67 16.45 6.43
N GLN A 65 -1.40 15.94 7.42
CA GLN A 65 -1.61 16.56 8.73
C GLN A 65 -0.37 16.53 9.63
N ARG A 66 0.73 15.89 9.20
CA ARG A 66 1.97 15.71 9.97
C ARG A 66 1.73 15.08 11.35
N LEU A 67 0.81 14.11 11.44
CA LEU A 67 0.51 13.46 12.71
C LEU A 67 1.74 12.69 13.24
N PRO A 68 2.04 12.76 14.56
CA PRO A 68 3.06 11.92 15.18
C PRO A 68 2.75 10.43 15.01
N LEU A 69 3.79 9.59 14.86
CA LEU A 69 3.63 8.15 14.67
C LEU A 69 2.83 7.47 15.80
N ALA A 70 2.93 7.95 17.04
CA ALA A 70 2.14 7.45 18.15
C ALA A 70 0.63 7.64 17.91
N LYS A 71 0.21 8.83 17.47
CA LYS A 71 -1.20 9.12 17.13
C LYS A 71 -1.68 8.34 15.92
N ILE A 72 -0.81 8.14 14.93
CA ILE A 72 -1.13 7.31 13.76
C ILE A 72 -1.39 5.85 14.17
N ARG A 73 -0.60 5.30 15.10
CA ARG A 73 -0.81 3.94 15.60
C ARG A 73 -2.12 3.80 16.36
N GLU A 74 -2.44 4.78 17.19
CA GLU A 74 -3.72 4.83 17.91
C GLU A 74 -4.90 4.86 16.93
N LYS A 75 -4.87 5.77 15.94
CA LYS A 75 -5.89 5.84 14.89
C LYS A 75 -5.98 4.57 14.05
N ALA A 76 -4.86 3.93 13.71
CA ALA A 76 -4.87 2.67 12.99
C ALA A 76 -5.49 1.52 13.81
N ALA A 77 -5.29 1.52 15.12
CA ALA A 77 -5.94 0.56 16.01
C ALA A 77 -7.46 0.81 16.08
N GLN A 78 -7.88 2.08 16.18
CA GLN A 78 -9.29 2.48 16.27
C GLN A 78 -10.04 2.30 14.93
N ASN A 79 -9.52 2.87 13.84
CA ASN A 79 -10.20 2.91 12.55
C ASN A 79 -10.04 1.61 11.75
N TRP A 80 -8.85 0.99 11.79
CA TRP A 80 -8.55 -0.17 10.94
C TRP A 80 -8.60 -1.49 11.71
N GLY A 81 -8.61 -1.44 13.05
CA GLY A 81 -8.48 -2.63 13.90
C GLY A 81 -7.11 -3.30 13.79
N ILE A 82 -6.07 -2.55 13.40
CA ILE A 82 -4.71 -3.06 13.16
C ILE A 82 -3.76 -2.50 14.23
N THR A 83 -3.15 -3.40 15.00
CA THR A 83 -2.12 -3.06 15.99
C THR A 83 -0.70 -3.41 15.50
N ASN A 84 -0.58 -4.17 14.41
CA ASN A 84 0.71 -4.59 13.86
C ASN A 84 1.44 -3.41 13.19
N ILE A 85 2.56 -3.02 13.80
CA ILE A 85 3.42 -1.92 13.34
C ILE A 85 3.90 -2.14 11.90
N LYS A 86 4.26 -3.37 11.51
CA LYS A 86 4.76 -3.66 10.15
C LYS A 86 3.70 -3.39 9.09
N THR A 87 2.45 -3.74 9.38
CA THR A 87 1.31 -3.51 8.48
C THR A 87 1.02 -2.01 8.34
N ILE A 88 1.00 -1.28 9.47
CA ILE A 88 0.82 0.17 9.46
C ILE A 88 1.94 0.86 8.67
N SER A 89 3.19 0.51 8.92
CA SER A 89 4.35 1.05 8.20
C SER A 89 4.28 0.78 6.70
N ARG A 90 3.76 -0.38 6.27
CA ARG A 90 3.55 -0.69 4.86
C ARG A 90 2.51 0.22 4.22
N TYR A 91 1.37 0.45 4.87
CA TYR A 91 0.37 1.40 4.36
C TYR A 91 0.90 2.83 4.31
N LEU A 92 1.65 3.27 5.33
CA LEU A 92 2.28 4.59 5.32
C LEU A 92 3.33 4.74 4.22
N ALA A 93 4.09 3.68 3.89
CA ALA A 93 5.04 3.71 2.79
C ALA A 93 4.34 3.82 1.43
N LEU A 94 3.28 3.04 1.21
CA LEU A 94 2.46 3.12 0.00
C LEU A 94 1.81 4.49 -0.16
N ALA A 95 1.27 5.05 0.93
CA ALA A 95 0.70 6.38 0.95
C ALA A 95 1.74 7.44 0.54
N ARG A 96 2.95 7.42 1.12
CA ARG A 96 4.04 8.33 0.72
C ARG A 96 4.41 8.20 -0.75
N GLN A 97 4.51 6.96 -1.25
CA GLN A 97 4.84 6.72 -2.64
C GLN A 97 3.79 7.35 -3.57
N ARG A 98 2.50 7.13 -3.30
CA ARG A 98 1.40 7.71 -4.09
C ARG A 98 1.36 9.23 -4.02
N MET A 99 1.55 9.81 -2.84
CA MET A 99 1.63 11.28 -2.68
C MET A 99 2.76 11.87 -3.54
N VAL A 100 3.92 11.21 -3.61
CA VAL A 100 5.03 11.64 -4.46
C VAL A 100 4.68 11.49 -5.94
N GLU A 101 4.05 10.40 -6.33
CA GLU A 101 3.61 10.16 -7.72
C GLU A 101 2.56 11.20 -8.18
N GLU A 102 1.61 11.55 -7.32
CA GLU A 102 0.63 12.61 -7.55
C GLU A 102 1.34 13.97 -7.75
N LEU A 103 2.28 14.33 -6.87
CA LEU A 103 3.07 15.57 -7.01
C LEU A 103 3.89 15.62 -8.29
N ILE A 104 4.49 14.50 -8.70
CA ILE A 104 5.24 14.41 -9.96
C ILE A 104 4.29 14.59 -11.16
N THR A 105 3.12 13.96 -11.10
CA THR A 105 2.10 14.05 -12.16
C THR A 105 1.58 15.47 -12.29
N ASP A 106 1.26 16.11 -11.16
CA ASP A 106 0.79 17.49 -11.11
C ASP A 106 1.85 18.47 -11.64
N ARG A 107 3.11 18.31 -11.22
CA ARG A 107 4.23 19.10 -11.76
C ARG A 107 4.35 18.96 -13.28
N ARG A 108 4.26 17.75 -13.82
CA ARG A 108 4.34 17.51 -15.27
C ARG A 108 3.17 18.14 -16.01
N ARG A 109 1.96 18.05 -15.45
CA ARG A 109 0.77 18.70 -15.99
C ARG A 109 0.95 20.21 -16.04
N HIS A 110 1.37 20.82 -14.94
CA HIS A 110 1.62 22.26 -14.86
C HIS A 110 2.67 22.73 -15.88
N GLN A 111 3.76 21.98 -16.03
CA GLN A 111 4.79 22.29 -17.04
C GLN A 111 4.24 22.18 -18.47
N ALA A 112 3.39 21.19 -18.76
CA ALA A 112 2.73 21.08 -20.06
C ALA A 112 1.78 22.26 -20.34
N GLU A 113 1.01 22.68 -19.33
CA GLU A 113 0.14 23.87 -19.42
C GLU A 113 0.95 25.15 -19.70
N GLN A 114 2.09 25.34 -19.04
CA GLN A 114 2.99 26.46 -19.32
C GLN A 114 3.54 26.44 -20.75
N ILE A 115 3.99 25.28 -21.25
CA ILE A 115 4.46 25.14 -22.63
C ILE A 115 3.35 25.49 -23.61
N PHE A 116 2.11 25.06 -23.35
CA PHE A 116 0.98 25.37 -24.22
C PHE A 116 0.69 26.87 -24.26
N ALA A 117 0.66 27.52 -23.09
CA ALA A 117 0.45 28.97 -22.99
C ALA A 117 1.57 29.77 -23.68
N LEU A 118 2.83 29.36 -23.53
CA LEU A 118 3.96 30.00 -24.20
C LEU A 118 3.94 29.80 -25.71
N ASN A 119 3.49 28.65 -26.20
CA ASN A 119 3.35 28.42 -27.64
C ASN A 119 2.27 29.32 -28.25
N ASP A 120 1.14 29.49 -27.56
CA ASP A 120 0.09 30.39 -28.01
C ASP A 120 0.57 31.85 -28.00
N CYS A 121 1.30 32.26 -26.96
CA CYS A 121 1.95 33.57 -26.89
C CYS A 121 2.94 33.78 -28.04
N ALA A 122 3.81 32.79 -28.32
CA ALA A 122 4.78 32.86 -29.41
C ALA A 122 4.10 33.00 -30.78
N ARG A 123 2.99 32.27 -31.02
CA ARG A 123 2.21 32.36 -32.24
C ARG A 123 1.64 33.77 -32.43
N ARG A 124 0.96 34.30 -31.41
CA ARG A 124 0.40 35.67 -31.46
C ARG A 124 1.46 36.74 -31.64
N ALA A 125 2.63 36.57 -31.02
CA ALA A 125 3.76 37.48 -31.18
C ALA A 125 4.32 37.44 -32.62
N MET A 126 4.37 36.27 -33.26
CA MET A 126 4.75 36.14 -34.66
C MET A 126 3.71 36.78 -35.59
N ASP A 127 2.42 36.57 -35.33
CA ASP A 127 1.33 37.20 -36.09
C ASP A 127 1.36 38.74 -36.00
N ALA A 128 1.90 39.27 -34.90
CA ALA A 128 2.10 40.70 -34.65
C ALA A 128 3.51 41.22 -35.01
N GLU A 129 4.33 40.42 -35.70
CA GLU A 129 5.73 40.75 -36.08
C GLU A 129 6.66 41.08 -34.91
N GLN A 130 6.28 40.70 -33.68
CA GLN A 130 7.08 40.86 -32.46
C GLN A 130 8.04 39.68 -32.27
N PHE A 131 8.98 39.51 -33.20
CA PHE A 131 9.87 38.34 -33.24
C PHE A 131 10.74 38.16 -31.98
N ASN A 132 11.15 39.26 -31.32
CA ASN A 132 11.91 39.18 -30.07
C ASN A 132 11.11 38.49 -28.95
N ALA A 133 9.80 38.75 -28.86
CA ALA A 133 8.92 38.12 -27.88
C ALA A 133 8.69 36.64 -28.21
N ALA A 134 8.51 36.30 -29.50
CA ALA A 134 8.37 34.92 -29.94
C ALA A 134 9.64 34.08 -29.65
N VAL A 135 10.83 34.61 -29.96
CA VAL A 135 12.10 33.95 -29.65
C VAL A 135 12.29 33.79 -28.13
N GLY A 136 11.92 34.80 -27.35
CA GLY A 136 11.91 34.72 -25.88
C GLY A 136 11.01 33.59 -25.37
N ALA A 137 9.79 33.47 -25.88
CA ALA A 137 8.87 32.41 -25.50
C ALA A 137 9.40 31.01 -25.86
N PHE A 138 9.99 30.82 -27.05
CA PHE A 138 10.60 29.54 -27.43
C PHE A 138 11.80 29.16 -26.58
N ARG A 139 12.60 30.14 -26.14
CA ARG A 139 13.70 29.87 -25.22
C ARG A 139 13.20 29.33 -23.89
N VAL A 140 12.16 29.93 -23.32
CA VAL A 140 11.55 29.45 -22.07
C VAL A 140 10.93 28.05 -22.26
N ILE A 141 10.28 27.79 -23.41
CA ILE A 141 9.78 26.44 -23.74
C ILE A 141 10.92 25.42 -23.74
N ALA A 142 12.07 25.75 -24.33
CA ALA A 142 13.23 24.86 -24.36
C ALA A 142 13.79 24.60 -22.95
N GLU A 143 13.81 25.61 -22.08
CA GLU A 143 14.23 25.46 -20.67
C GLU A 143 13.28 24.53 -19.89
N ILE A 144 11.96 24.72 -20.03
CA ILE A 144 10.95 23.83 -19.41
C ILE A 144 11.07 22.40 -19.98
N GLY A 145 11.25 22.26 -21.29
CA GLY A 145 11.49 20.98 -21.96
C GLY A 145 12.75 20.26 -21.43
N GLY A 146 13.81 21.02 -21.16
CA GLY A 146 15.02 20.51 -20.51
C GLY A 146 14.74 19.95 -19.11
N LEU A 147 13.93 20.65 -18.31
CA LEU A 147 13.51 20.20 -16.97
C LEU A 147 12.64 18.93 -17.02
N LEU A 148 11.82 18.75 -18.06
CA LEU A 148 11.01 17.54 -18.26
C LEU A 148 11.86 16.32 -18.62
N ARG A 149 12.96 16.52 -19.35
CA ARG A 149 13.89 15.45 -19.76
C ARG A 149 14.82 15.03 -18.63
N ALA A 150 15.04 15.90 -17.65
CA ALA A 150 15.88 15.60 -16.49
C ALA A 150 15.26 14.50 -15.61
N PRO A 151 16.04 13.50 -15.15
CA PRO A 151 15.53 12.48 -14.25
C PRO A 151 15.08 13.10 -12.92
N ILE A 152 13.81 12.91 -12.56
CA ILE A 152 13.21 13.44 -11.33
C ILE A 152 13.62 12.60 -10.10
N LYS A 153 13.79 11.29 -10.29
CA LYS A 153 14.32 10.38 -9.28
C LYS A 153 15.78 10.06 -9.61
N PRO A 154 16.68 9.95 -8.61
CA PRO A 154 18.03 9.45 -8.84
C PRO A 154 17.97 8.04 -9.45
N PRO A 155 18.92 7.67 -10.33
CA PRO A 155 18.96 6.33 -10.90
C PRO A 155 19.06 5.30 -9.77
N GLU A 156 18.25 4.24 -9.85
CA GLU A 156 18.34 3.15 -8.88
C GLU A 156 19.74 2.52 -8.95
N PRO A 157 20.38 2.20 -7.80
CA PRO A 157 21.65 1.52 -7.80
C PRO A 157 21.47 0.17 -8.50
N ARG A 158 22.24 -0.06 -9.57
CA ARG A 158 22.31 -1.37 -10.21
C ARG A 158 22.89 -2.36 -9.18
N ALA A 159 22.11 -3.37 -8.84
CA ALA A 159 22.53 -4.50 -8.00
C ALA A 159 23.53 -5.40 -8.75
#